data_AF-A0A662ALW4-F1
#
_entry.id   AF-A0A662ALW4-F1
#
_cell.length_a   1.000
_cell.length_b   1.000
_cell.length_c   1.000
_cell.angle_alpha   90.00
_cell.angle_beta   90.00
_cell.angle_gamma   90.00
#
_symmetry.space_group_name_H-M   'P 1'
#
loop_
_entity.id
_entity.type
_entity.pdbx_description
1 polymer ?
#
loop_
_entity_poly.entity_id
_entity_poly.type
_entity_poly.pdbx_seq_one_letter_code
_entity_poly.pdbx_strand_id
1 'polypeptide(L)' 'MRDPKRIERIMAIVEYIWKKNPDWRLPQLIMNALAISGDPYYVEDDDLEKALNELKENYE' A
#
# COMPACT_ATOMS: atom_id res chain seq x y z
N MET A 1 6.01 -2.64 -20.13
CA MET A 1 6.83 -1.60 -19.45
C MET A 1 5.94 -0.98 -18.38
N ARG A 2 6.45 -0.79 -17.17
CA ARG A 2 5.69 -0.30 -16.03
C ARG A 2 5.41 1.21 -16.17
N ASP A 3 4.19 1.68 -15.89
CA ASP A 3 3.80 3.10 -15.97
C ASP A 3 4.41 3.90 -14.81
N PRO A 4 5.25 4.93 -15.04
CA PRO A 4 5.81 5.75 -13.97
C PRO A 4 4.75 6.43 -13.08
N LYS A 5 3.55 6.73 -13.61
CA LYS A 5 2.50 7.39 -12.84
C LYS A 5 1.97 6.55 -11.67
N ARG A 6 2.19 5.23 -11.70
CA ARG A 6 1.82 4.34 -10.59
C ARG A 6 2.54 4.69 -9.29
N ILE A 7 3.76 5.22 -9.39
CA ILE A 7 4.57 5.61 -8.22
C ILE A 7 3.84 6.70 -7.43
N GLU A 8 3.40 7.74 -8.13
CA GLU A 8 2.71 8.88 -7.51
C GLU A 8 1.39 8.43 -6.86
N ARG A 9 0.60 7.60 -7.54
CA ARG A 9 -0.68 7.09 -7.01
C ARG A 9 -0.48 6.25 -5.75
N ILE A 10 0.44 5.28 -5.79
CA ILE A 10 0.75 4.41 -4.65
C ILE A 10 1.27 5.24 -3.46
N MET A 11 2.19 6.17 -3.72
CA MET A 11 2.76 7.01 -2.65
C MET A 11 1.72 7.93 -2.01
N ALA A 12 0.74 8.44 -2.76
CA ALA A 12 -0.35 9.22 -2.21
C ALA A 12 -1.22 8.41 -1.23
N ILE A 13 -1.51 7.14 -1.55
CA ILE A 13 -2.28 6.24 -0.68
C ILE A 13 -1.46 5.90 0.58
N VAL A 14 -0.18 5.57 0.41
CA VAL A 14 0.74 5.29 1.53
C VAL A 14 0.83 6.50 2.46
N GLU A 15 1.02 7.71 1.93
CA GLU A 15 1.07 8.93 2.72
C GLU A 15 -0.20 9.13 3.55
N TYR A 16 -1.38 8.91 2.95
CA TYR A 16 -2.66 9.02 3.65
C TYR A 16 -2.75 8.06 4.84
N ILE A 17 -2.51 6.76 4.62
CA ILE A 17 -2.61 5.73 5.66
C ILE A 17 -1.57 5.98 6.76
N TRP A 18 -0.35 6.38 6.38
CA TRP A 18 0.74 6.58 7.33
C TRP A 18 0.52 7.80 8.22
N LYS A 19 -0.07 8.89 7.68
CA LYS A 19 -0.49 10.05 8.50
C LYS A 19 -1.57 9.68 9.52
N LYS A 20 -2.44 8.71 9.22
CA LYS A 20 -3.46 8.20 10.14
C LYS A 20 -2.89 7.24 11.20
N ASN A 21 -1.80 6.55 10.87
CA ASN A 21 -1.15 5.54 11.71
C ASN A 21 0.34 5.87 11.87
N PRO A 22 0.71 6.98 12.55
CA PRO A 22 2.08 7.48 12.58
C PRO A 22 3.08 6.54 13.26
N ASP A 23 2.61 5.63 14.11
CA ASP A 23 3.45 4.65 14.82
C ASP A 23 3.91 3.49 13.93
N TRP A 24 3.25 3.29 12.78
CA TRP A 24 3.67 2.25 11.85
C TRP A 24 4.98 2.64 11.17
N ARG A 25 5.81 1.64 10.87
CA ARG A 25 6.92 1.81 9.95
C ARG A 25 6.45 1.51 8.53
N LEU A 26 7.07 2.09 7.50
CA LEU A 26 6.71 1.80 6.10
C LEU A 26 6.61 0.31 5.78
N PRO A 27 7.57 -0.56 6.17
CA PRO A 27 7.45 -1.99 5.88
C PRO A 27 6.23 -2.62 6.55
N GLN A 28 5.89 -2.19 7.76
CA GLN A 28 4.69 -2.67 8.46
C GLN A 28 3.41 -2.24 7.74
N LEU A 29 3.35 -0.99 7.24
CA LEU A 29 2.22 -0.51 6.45
C LEU A 29 2.03 -1.38 5.19
N ILE A 30 3.11 -1.65 4.46
CA ILE A 30 3.07 -2.51 3.27
C ILE A 30 2.64 -3.93 3.65
N MET A 31 3.20 -4.51 4.71
CA MET A 31 2.79 -5.84 5.19
C MET A 31 1.35 -5.90 5.67
N ASN A 32 0.83 -4.82 6.28
CA ASN A 32 -0.57 -4.73 6.70
C ASN A 32 -1.50 -4.69 5.48
N ALA A 33 -1.10 -4.02 4.40
CA ALA A 33 -1.85 -4.04 3.14
C ALA A 33 -1.83 -5.46 2.54
N LEU A 34 -0.69 -6.13 2.59
CA LEU A 34 -0.49 -7.47 2.05
C LEU A 34 -0.88 -8.60 3.01
N ALA A 35 -1.58 -8.31 4.12
CA ALA A 35 -1.81 -9.26 5.22
C ALA A 35 -2.53 -10.56 4.80
N ILE A 36 -3.19 -10.56 3.63
CA ILE A 36 -3.91 -11.70 3.06
C ILE A 36 -3.29 -12.16 1.72
N SER A 37 -2.47 -11.33 1.08
CA SER A 37 -2.04 -11.46 -0.32
C SER A 37 -0.54 -11.72 -0.47
N GLY A 38 -0.14 -12.93 -0.07
CA GLY A 38 1.11 -13.55 -0.53
C GLY A 38 2.42 -12.86 -0.11
N ASP A 39 3.53 -13.44 -0.56
CA ASP A 39 4.87 -12.91 -0.28
C ASP A 39 5.11 -11.62 -1.08
N PRO A 40 5.49 -10.49 -0.43
CA PRO A 40 5.74 -9.20 -1.08
C PRO A 40 6.72 -9.26 -2.26
N TYR A 41 7.60 -10.27 -2.32
CA TYR A 41 8.53 -10.46 -3.43
C TYR A 41 7.83 -10.81 -4.76
N TYR A 42 6.58 -11.27 -4.74
CA TYR A 42 5.84 -11.71 -5.93
C TYR A 42 4.58 -10.87 -6.24
N VAL A 43 4.35 -9.80 -5.47
CA VAL A 43 3.19 -8.93 -5.65
C VAL A 43 3.49 -7.91 -6.75
N GLU A 44 2.62 -7.84 -7.77
CA GLU A 44 2.69 -6.79 -8.77
C GLU A 44 2.15 -5.47 -8.22
N ASP A 45 2.64 -4.34 -8.75
CA ASP A 45 2.29 -3.01 -8.23
C ASP A 45 0.78 -2.72 -8.26
N ASP A 46 0.02 -3.27 -9.22
CA ASP A 46 -1.44 -3.08 -9.31
C ASP A 46 -2.17 -3.82 -8.18
N ASP A 47 -1.68 -5.01 -7.79
CA ASP A 47 -2.21 -5.77 -6.66
C ASP A 47 -1.89 -5.07 -5.33
N LEU A 48 -0.69 -4.50 -5.21
CA LEU A 48 -0.32 -3.66 -4.07
C LEU A 48 -1.20 -2.39 -4.00
N GLU A 49 -1.40 -1.70 -5.13
CA GLU A 49 -2.26 -0.51 -5.20
C GLU A 49 -3.69 -0.86 -4.76
N LYS A 50 -4.23 -2.01 -5.18
CA LYS A 50 -5.53 -2.51 -4.73
C LYS A 50 -5.57 -2.78 -3.23
N ALA A 51 -4.60 -3.53 -2.71
CA ALA A 51 -4.53 -3.88 -1.29
C ALA A 51 -4.37 -2.64 -0.38
N LEU A 52 -3.61 -1.63 -0.83
CA LEU A 52 -3.50 -0.35 -0.14
C LEU A 52 -4.83 0.42 -0.12
N ASN A 53 -5.61 0.39 -1.20
CA ASN A 53 -6.94 1.00 -1.23
C ASN A 53 -7.91 0.28 -0.27
N GLU A 54 -7.93 -1.05 -0.26
CA GLU A 54 -8.73 -1.84 0.69
C GLU A 54 -8.33 -1.53 2.14
N LEU A 55 -7.03 -1.42 2.42
CA LEU A 55 -6.56 -1.02 3.75
C LEU A 55 -6.99 0.42 4.09
N LYS A 56 -6.93 1.35 3.13
CA LYS A 56 -7.34 2.74 3.29
C LYS A 56 -8.82 2.87 3.69
N GLU A 57 -9.71 2.06 3.11
CA GLU A 57 -11.15 2.03 3.44
C GLU A 57 -11.41 1.70 4.92
N ASN A 58 -10.54 0.93 5.58
CA ASN A 58 -10.66 0.65 7.02
C ASN A 58 -10.33 1.87 7.92
N TYR A 59 -9.78 2.94 7.34
CA TYR A 59 -9.38 4.17 8.05
C TYR A 59 -10.12 5.43 7.55
N GLU A 60 -11.18 5.25 6.75
CA GLU A 60 -12.17 6.30 6.44
C GLU A 60 -13.27 6.34 7.51
#